data_AF-A0A9P0JKG2-F1
#
_entry.id   AF-A0A9P0JKG2-F1
#
_cell.length_a   1.000
_cell.length_b   1.000
_cell.length_c   1.000
_cell.angle_alpha   90.00
_cell.angle_beta   90.00
_cell.angle_gamma   90.00
#
_symmetry.space_group_name_H-M   'P 1'
#
loop_
_entity.id
_entity.type
_entity.pdbx_description
1 polymer ?
#
loop_
_entity_poly.entity_id
_entity_poly.type
_entity_poly.pdbx_seq_one_letter_code
_entity_poly.pdbx_strand_id
1 'polypeptide(L)'
;MKWDLTKQNDLGTSKEIQNDLLDCILEVCHEEIIKQINRASYLAIVAAETTDISGKTQLVTIFRYVFNGEPVERFWNYMNPEKCDTLILSQDIF
;
A
#
# COMPACT_ATOMS: atom_id res chain seq x y z
N MET A 1 3.82 8.75 -4.13
CA MET A 1 2.45 8.45 -3.64
C MET A 1 1.76 9.78 -3.35
N LYS A 2 0.63 10.11 -3.96
CA LYS A 2 -0.05 11.39 -3.70
C LYS A 2 -1.14 11.20 -2.65
N TRP A 3 -0.82 11.49 -1.40
CA TRP A 3 -1.77 11.50 -0.29
C TRP A 3 -2.74 12.69 -0.48
N ASP A 4 -3.96 12.44 -0.94
CA ASP A 4 -4.98 13.49 -1.13
C ASP A 4 -5.72 13.76 0.19
N LEU A 5 -5.05 14.47 1.10
CA LEU A 5 -5.64 14.98 2.34
C LEU A 5 -6.23 16.37 2.08
N THR A 6 -7.53 16.39 1.74
CA THR A 6 -8.26 17.64 1.54
C THR A 6 -8.56 18.34 2.89
N LYS A 7 -7.74 19.35 3.16
CA LYS A 7 -7.88 20.49 4.11
C LYS A 7 -7.86 20.19 5.62
N GLN A 8 -6.80 20.64 6.31
CA GLN A 8 -6.86 21.80 7.22
C GLN A 8 -5.46 22.39 7.44
N ASN A 9 -5.41 23.69 7.73
CA ASN A 9 -4.21 24.51 7.91
C ASN A 9 -3.48 24.10 9.19
N ASP A 10 -2.46 23.24 9.11
CA ASP A 10 -1.71 22.76 10.26
C ASP A 10 -0.41 23.57 10.42
N LEU A 11 -0.30 24.36 11.50
CA LEU A 11 0.88 25.20 11.79
C LEU A 11 2.12 24.38 12.19
N GLY A 12 2.10 23.05 12.04
CA GLY A 12 3.11 22.12 12.58
C GLY A 12 4.17 21.60 11.60
N THR A 13 3.95 21.60 10.28
CA THR A 13 4.92 21.22 9.22
C THR A 13 4.26 21.40 7.85
N SER A 14 4.99 21.80 6.80
CA SER A 14 4.38 21.94 5.46
C SER A 14 3.91 20.58 4.94
N LYS A 15 2.87 20.57 4.09
CA LYS A 15 2.35 19.34 3.47
C LYS A 15 3.41 18.55 2.72
N GLU A 16 4.35 19.26 2.11
CA GLU A 16 5.49 18.66 1.41
C GLU A 16 6.36 17.87 2.39
N ILE A 17 6.71 18.46 3.53
CA ILE A 17 7.51 17.79 4.56
C ILE A 17 6.77 16.55 5.12
N GLN A 18 5.46 16.64 5.34
CA GLN A 18 4.68 15.50 5.81
C GLN A 18 4.65 14.36 4.78
N ASN A 19 4.48 14.68 3.50
CA ASN A 19 4.49 13.68 2.43
C ASN A 19 5.87 13.06 2.23
N ASP A 20 6.93 13.87 2.26
CA ASP A 20 8.32 13.39 2.15
C ASP A 20 8.64 12.43 3.30
N LEU A 21 8.22 12.75 4.53
CA LEU A 21 8.40 11.86 5.67
C LEU A 21 7.64 10.53 5.49
N LEU A 22 6.40 10.59 5.01
CA LEU A 22 5.61 9.39 4.75
C LEU A 22 6.24 8.52 3.65
N ASP A 23 6.75 9.13 2.58
CA ASP A 23 7.44 8.43 1.49
C ASP A 23 8.72 7.76 2.02
N CYS A 24 9.52 8.45 2.85
CA CYS A 24 10.71 7.87 3.48
C CYS A 24 10.37 6.67 4.40
N ILE A 25 9.33 6.78 5.23
CA ILE A 25 8.90 5.68 6.09
C ILE A 25 8.41 4.50 5.24
N LEU A 26 7.65 4.77 4.18
CA LEU A 26 7.15 3.72 3.30
C LEU A 26 8.30 2.97 2.63
N GLU A 27 9.32 3.68 2.13
CA GLU A 27 10.50 3.08 1.51
C GLU A 27 11.20 2.09 2.45
N VAL A 28 11.44 2.50 3.70
CA VAL A 28 12.03 1.62 4.73
C VAL A 28 11.14 0.40 5.02
N CYS A 29 9.82 0.58 5.10
CA CYS A 29 8.88 -0.52 5.27
C CYS A 29 8.91 -1.49 4.08
N HIS A 30 8.92 -0.98 2.85
CA HIS A 30 8.98 -1.79 1.64
C HIS A 30 10.27 -2.59 1.55
N GLU A 31 11.42 -1.99 1.86
CA GLU A 31 12.69 -2.72 1.90
C GLU A 31 12.65 -3.90 2.87
N GLU A 32 12.09 -3.70 4.06
CA GLU A 32 11.98 -4.76 5.06
C GLU A 32 11.03 -5.88 4.61
N ILE A 33 9.89 -5.51 4.02
CA ILE A 33 8.94 -6.48 3.43
C ILE A 33 9.64 -7.31 2.35
N ILE A 34 10.38 -6.66 1.43
CA ILE A 34 11.12 -7.36 0.36
C ILE A 34 12.17 -8.30 0.96
N LYS A 35 12.93 -7.85 1.98
CA LYS A 35 13.93 -8.69 2.66
C LYS A 35 13.31 -9.94 3.27
N GLN A 36 12.12 -9.83 3.87
CA GLN A 36 11.40 -10.97 4.45
C GLN A 36 10.83 -11.90 3.37
N ILE A 37 10.21 -11.34 2.33
CA ILE A 37 9.66 -12.12 1.19
C ILE A 37 10.76 -12.93 0.50
N ASN A 38 11.93 -12.33 0.25
CA ASN A 38 13.05 -13.03 -0.40
C ASN A 38 13.58 -14.24 0.39
N ARG A 39 13.25 -14.32 1.69
CA ARG A 39 13.60 -15.45 2.57
C ARG A 39 12.43 -16.41 2.77
N ALA A 40 11.22 -16.01 2.41
CA ALA A 40 10.03 -16.82 2.58
C ALA A 40 9.97 -17.90 1.50
N SER A 41 9.57 -19.12 1.89
CA SER A 41 9.38 -20.22 0.93
C SER A 41 8.11 -20.07 0.08
N TYR A 42 7.15 -19.27 0.55
CA TYR A 42 5.85 -19.08 -0.08
C TYR A 42 5.43 -17.61 0.01
N LEU A 43 4.87 -17.12 -1.08
CA LEU A 43 4.28 -15.79 -1.19
C LEU A 43 2.90 -15.93 -1.84
N ALA A 44 1.92 -15.24 -1.25
CA ALA A 44 0.62 -15.00 -1.84
C ALA A 44 0.41 -13.49 -1.99
N ILE A 45 -0.21 -13.10 -3.10
CA ILE A 45 -0.63 -11.72 -3.35
C ILE A 45 -2.15 -11.68 -3.23
N VAL A 46 -2.63 -10.76 -2.39
CA VAL A 46 -4.06 -10.57 -2.15
C VAL A 46 -4.44 -9.19 -2.66
N ALA A 47 -5.41 -9.15 -3.57
CA ALA A 47 -6.05 -7.91 -4.01
C ALA A 47 -7.42 -7.81 -3.33
N ALA A 48 -7.68 -6.70 -2.67
CA ALA A 48 -8.96 -6.47 -1.99
C ALA A 48 -9.55 -5.12 -2.41
N GLU A 49 -10.83 -5.11 -2.74
CA GLU A 49 -11.58 -3.86 -2.88
C GLU A 49 -11.91 -3.32 -1.48
N THR A 50 -11.61 -2.05 -1.24
CA THR A 50 -11.96 -1.31 -0.03
C THR A 50 -12.58 0.03 -0.40
N THR A 51 -13.19 0.70 0.57
CA THR A 51 -13.70 2.06 0.39
C THR A 51 -12.94 2.99 1.31
N ASP A 52 -12.42 4.10 0.76
CA ASP A 52 -11.71 5.09 1.56
C ASP A 52 -12.65 5.92 2.46
N ILE A 53 -12.07 6.77 3.31
CA ILE A 53 -12.82 7.64 4.22
C ILE A 53 -13.73 8.66 3.50
N SER A 54 -13.54 8.86 2.19
CA SER A 54 -14.34 9.74 1.34
C SER A 54 -15.42 8.99 0.54
N GLY A 55 -15.53 7.66 0.73
CA GLY A 55 -16.51 6.83 0.04
C GLY A 55 -16.05 6.35 -1.35
N LYS A 56 -14.78 6.55 -1.72
CA LYS A 56 -14.24 6.11 -3.02
C LYS A 56 -13.73 4.68 -2.93
N THR A 57 -14.06 3.86 -3.93
CA THR A 57 -13.47 2.54 -4.10
C THR A 57 -11.96 2.66 -4.32
N GLN A 58 -11.21 1.85 -3.59
CA GLN A 58 -9.79 1.63 -3.75
C GLN A 58 -9.54 0.13 -3.87
N LEU A 59 -8.52 -0.23 -4.62
CA LEU A 59 -7.97 -1.57 -4.61
C LEU A 59 -6.71 -1.57 -3.76
N VAL A 60 -6.62 -2.50 -2.81
CA VAL A 60 -5.48 -2.68 -1.91
C VAL A 60 -4.74 -3.96 -2.29
N THR A 61 -3.42 -3.86 -2.34
CA THR A 61 -2.52 -5.00 -2.52
C THR A 61 -1.89 -5.36 -1.17
N ILE A 62 -1.99 -6.63 -0.79
CA ILE A 62 -1.43 -7.19 0.44
C ILE A 62 -0.54 -8.39 0.06
N PHE A 63 0.68 -8.41 0.58
CA PHE A 63 1.52 -9.59 0.54
C PHE A 63 1.28 -10.44 1.78
N ARG A 64 1.05 -11.74 1.57
CA ARG A 64 0.98 -12.74 2.63
C ARG A 64 2.08 -13.76 2.43
N TYR A 65 2.96 -13.91 3.41
CA TYR A 65 4.09 -14.85 3.36
C TYR A 65 4.37 -15.44 4.74
N VAL A 66 5.20 -16.48 4.80
CA VAL A 66 5.60 -17.10 6.07
C VAL A 66 6.89 -16.44 6.57
N PHE A 67 6.85 -15.90 7.78
CA PHE A 67 8.01 -15.33 8.46
C PHE A 67 8.13 -15.94 9.86
N ASN A 68 9.28 -16.52 10.18
CA ASN A 68 9.53 -17.24 11.44
C ASN A 68 8.47 -18.30 11.79
N GLY A 69 7.96 -19.01 10.77
CA GLY A 69 6.99 -20.08 10.94
C GLY A 69 5.53 -19.63 10.98
N GLU A 70 5.26 -18.33 11.01
CA GLU A 70 3.90 -17.77 11.07
C GLU A 70 3.53 -17.04 9.78
N PRO A 71 2.27 -17.13 9.31
CA PRO A 71 1.79 -16.30 8.22
C PRO A 71 1.69 -14.84 8.67
N VAL A 72 2.28 -13.95 7.89
CA VAL A 72 2.21 -12.50 8.11
C VAL A 72 1.61 -11.82 6.89
N GLU A 73 0.82 -10.77 7.15
CA GLU A 73 0.24 -9.92 6.12
C GLU A 73 0.87 -8.54 6.17
N ARG A 74 1.17 -8.00 4.98
CA ARG A 74 1.80 -6.70 4.82
C ARG A 74 1.11 -5.92 3.72
N PHE A 75 0.62 -4.74 4.06
CA PHE A 75 0.16 -3.77 3.08
C PHE A 75 1.31 -3.41 2.13
N TRP A 76 1.03 -3.40 0.83
CA TRP A 76 1.99 -3.01 -0.18
C TRP A 76 1.66 -1.64 -0.78
N ASN A 77 0.49 -1.52 -1.39
CA ASN A 77 -0.03 -0.26 -1.92
C ASN A 77 -1.56 -0.27 -1.94
N TYR A 78 -2.12 0.88 -2.28
CA TYR A 78 -3.48 0.97 -2.81
C TYR A 78 -3.45 1.74 -4.13
N MET A 79 -4.47 1.52 -4.93
CA MET A 79 -4.74 2.31 -6.13
C MET A 79 -6.22 2.69 -6.18
N ASN A 80 -6.50 3.87 -6.73
CA ASN A 80 -7.85 4.33 -6.97
C ASN A 80 -8.21 3.96 -8.41
N PRO A 81 -8.95 2.88 -8.68
CA PRO A 81 -9.36 2.56 -10.03
C PRO A 81 -10.30 3.66 -10.55
N GLU A 82 -9.96 4.26 -11.70
CA GLU A 82 -10.90 5.19 -12.37
C GLU A 82 -12.17 4.46 -12.85
N LYS A 83 -12.05 3.15 -13.11
CA LYS A 83 -13.12 2.18 -13.37
C LYS A 83 -12.73 0.82 -12.79
N CYS A 84 -13.65 0.16 -12.10
CA CYS A 84 -13.48 -1.23 -11.66
C CYS A 84 -13.64 -2.17 -12.87
N ASP A 85 -12.66 -2.16 -13.76
CA ASP A 85 -12.54 -3.14 -14.83
C ASP A 85 -11.51 -4.20 -14.41
N THR A 86 -11.94 -5.46 -14.41
CA THR A 86 -11.14 -6.66 -14.06
C THR A 86 -9.82 -6.77 -14.83
N LEU A 87 -9.66 -6.03 -15.91
CA LEU A 87 -8.44 -5.93 -16.71
C LEU A 87 -7.29 -5.21 -16.00
N ILE A 88 -7.59 -4.20 -15.16
CA ILE A 88 -6.57 -3.41 -14.44
C ILE A 88 -5.88 -4.28 -13.38
N LEU A 89 -6.63 -5.16 -12.72
CA LEU A 89 -6.09 -6.13 -11.76
C LEU A 89 -4.99 -7.01 -12.35
N SER A 90 -5.13 -7.37 -13.63
CA SER A 90 -4.14 -8.22 -14.30
C SER A 90 -2.88 -7.48 -14.75
N GLN A 91 -2.93 -6.16 -14.91
CA GLN A 91 -1.80 -5.35 -15.36
C GLN A 91 -1.00 -4.74 -14.21
N ASP A 92 -1.63 -4.53 -13.05
CA ASP A 92 -0.97 -3.92 -11.88
C ASP A 92 -0.49 -4.94 -10.85
N ILE A 93 -0.98 -6.18 -10.91
CA ILE A 93 -0.60 -7.28 -10.00
C ILE A 93 0.38 -8.27 -10.66
N PHE A 94 0.43 -8.33 -12.00
CA PHE A 94 1.32 -9.20 -12.78
C PHE A 94 2.18 -8.43 -13.77
#